data_AF-A0A3P7NWQ1-F1
#
_entry.id   AF-A0A3P7NWQ1-F1
#
_cell.length_a   1.000
_cell.length_b   1.000
_cell.length_c   1.000
_cell.angle_alpha   90.00
_cell.angle_beta   90.00
_cell.angle_gamma   90.00
#
_symmetry.space_group_name_H-M   'P 1'
#
loop_
_entity.id
_entity.type
_entity.pdbx_description
1 polymer ?
#
loop_
_entity_poly.entity_id
_entity_poly.type
_entity_poly.pdbx_seq_one_letter_code
_entity_poly.pdbx_strand_id
1 'polypeptide(L)'
;MRDDLETVSRLTEDIANSFTAVTKDLRMGFGAFVDKPVFPFVVPTKEALANPCLSGVGNEDLQCDPPFLYKHILSLTNNFEEFRKKTILSRFVVDVLPPMVSFIVLSEAINMLSVTIDRPSGNLDSPEGGLDALLQVARCGKEIGWRKNARKIVLFATDGGFHLAGD
;
A
#
# COMPACT_ATOMS: atom_id res chain seq x y z
N MET A 1 -5.20 -2.02 -10.15
CA MET A 1 -4.98 -1.19 -8.93
C MET A 1 -4.29 0.14 -9.16
N ARG A 2 -3.36 0.33 -10.13
CA ARG A 2 -2.63 1.62 -10.26
C ARG A 2 -3.56 2.83 -10.41
N ASP A 3 -4.55 2.69 -11.27
CA ASP A 3 -5.64 3.63 -11.55
C ASP A 3 -6.62 3.77 -10.38
N ASP A 4 -6.77 2.73 -9.56
CA ASP A 4 -7.67 2.74 -8.41
C ASP A 4 -7.10 3.46 -7.18
N LEU A 5 -5.78 3.65 -7.10
CA LEU A 5 -5.11 4.19 -5.90
C LEU A 5 -5.64 5.57 -5.51
N GLU A 6 -5.92 6.43 -6.48
CA GLU A 6 -6.53 7.75 -6.24
C GLU A 6 -7.96 7.59 -5.70
N THR A 7 -8.74 6.68 -6.30
CA THR A 7 -10.11 6.39 -5.89
C THR A 7 -10.17 5.81 -4.47
N VAL A 8 -9.27 4.90 -4.13
CA VAL A 8 -9.16 4.30 -2.78
C VAL A 8 -8.77 5.37 -1.75
N SER A 9 -7.82 6.25 -2.08
CA SER A 9 -7.43 7.35 -1.20
C SER A 9 -8.63 8.27 -0.90
N ARG A 10 -9.36 8.69 -1.93
CA ARG A 10 -10.54 9.56 -1.78
C ARG A 10 -11.66 8.89 -0.99
N LEU A 11 -11.98 7.63 -1.33
CA LEU A 11 -13.02 6.87 -0.64
C LEU A 11 -12.71 6.72 0.85
N THR A 12 -11.44 6.55 1.20
CA THR A 12 -11.08 6.37 2.61
C THR A 12 -11.23 7.66 3.42
N GLU A 13 -11.04 8.82 2.80
CA GLU A 13 -11.36 10.12 3.41
C GLU A 13 -12.87 10.30 3.61
N ASP A 14 -13.68 9.97 2.61
CA ASP A 14 -15.15 10.05 2.70
C ASP A 14 -15.70 9.13 3.79
N ILE A 15 -15.14 7.91 3.90
CA ILE A 15 -15.46 6.96 4.96
C ILE A 15 -15.10 7.55 6.32
N ALA A 16 -13.88 8.07 6.49
CA ALA A 16 -13.44 8.64 7.76
C ALA A 16 -14.37 9.76 8.22
N ASN A 17 -14.68 10.70 7.32
CA ASN A 17 -15.60 11.82 7.55
C ASN A 17 -16.99 11.31 7.95
N SER A 18 -17.52 10.30 7.25
CA SER A 18 -18.83 9.71 7.57
C SER A 18 -18.85 9.05 8.95
N PHE A 19 -17.78 8.33 9.31
CA PHE A 19 -17.70 7.66 10.62
C PHE A 19 -17.55 8.64 11.79
N THR A 20 -17.01 9.84 11.58
CA THR A 20 -16.95 10.87 12.64
C THR A 20 -18.33 11.29 13.14
N ALA A 21 -19.37 11.17 12.31
CA ALA A 21 -20.75 11.44 12.70
C ALA A 21 -21.36 10.29 13.55
N VAL A 22 -20.82 9.08 13.45
CA VAL A 22 -21.37 7.86 14.08
C VAL A 22 -20.63 7.51 15.37
N THR A 23 -19.32 7.74 15.44
CA THR A 23 -18.50 7.41 16.61
C THR A 23 -17.46 8.49 16.91
N LYS A 24 -17.24 8.73 18.20
CA LYS A 24 -16.20 9.65 18.69
C LYS A 24 -14.83 9.01 18.83
N ASP A 25 -14.75 7.70 18.60
CA ASP A 25 -13.57 6.89 18.92
C ASP A 25 -13.18 6.00 17.73
N LEU A 26 -13.00 6.66 16.58
CA LEU A 26 -12.50 6.08 15.34
C LEU A 26 -10.96 6.00 15.38
N ARG A 27 -10.42 4.87 14.94
CA ARG A 27 -8.99 4.74 14.63
C ARG A 27 -8.84 4.11 13.25
N MET A 28 -7.94 4.66 12.46
CA MET A 28 -7.67 4.22 11.10
C MET A 28 -6.20 3.87 10.96
N GLY A 29 -5.93 2.86 10.14
CA GLY A 29 -4.62 2.30 9.89
C GLY A 29 -4.55 1.83 8.45
N PHE A 30 -3.34 1.63 7.94
CA PHE A 30 -3.12 1.35 6.54
C PHE A 30 -2.03 0.30 6.35
N GLY A 31 -2.23 -0.55 5.36
CA GLY A 31 -1.27 -1.53 4.90
C GLY A 31 -1.59 -1.88 3.45
N ALA A 32 -0.63 -2.51 2.78
CA ALA A 32 -0.85 -3.01 1.42
C ALA A 32 -0.20 -4.37 1.24
N PHE A 33 -0.57 -5.02 0.14
CA PHE A 33 -0.08 -6.33 -0.27
C PHE A 33 0.06 -6.39 -1.79
N VAL A 34 0.87 -7.36 -2.24
CA VAL A 34 0.99 -7.79 -3.64
C VAL A 34 0.98 -9.32 -3.59
N ASP A 35 2.13 -9.94 -3.75
CA ASP A 35 2.32 -11.39 -3.62
C ASP A 35 3.64 -11.76 -2.95
N LYS A 36 3.83 -13.05 -2.72
CA LYS A 36 5.04 -13.66 -2.21
C LYS A 36 6.18 -13.34 -3.20
N PRO A 37 7.29 -12.72 -2.74
CA PRO A 37 8.41 -12.36 -3.61
C PRO A 37 9.30 -13.58 -3.90
N VAL A 38 8.70 -14.66 -4.39
CA VAL A 38 9.34 -15.92 -4.74
C VAL A 38 8.79 -16.44 -6.07
N PHE A 39 9.61 -17.16 -6.82
CA PHE A 39 9.16 -17.86 -8.02
C PHE A 39 8.15 -18.97 -7.64
N PRO A 40 7.05 -19.20 -8.38
CA PRO A 40 6.73 -18.66 -9.72
C PRO A 40 5.94 -17.34 -9.76
N PHE A 41 5.59 -16.78 -8.60
CA PHE A 41 4.77 -15.54 -8.53
C PHE A 41 5.55 -14.32 -9.01
N VAL A 42 6.88 -14.31 -8.92
CA VAL A 42 7.72 -13.22 -9.46
C VAL A 42 8.83 -13.74 -10.35
N VAL A 43 9.31 -12.89 -11.25
CA VAL A 43 10.50 -13.18 -12.08
C VAL A 43 11.76 -13.04 -11.21
N PRO A 44 12.61 -14.08 -11.09
CA PRO A 44 13.71 -14.12 -10.13
C PRO A 44 15.01 -13.46 -10.65
N THR A 45 14.90 -12.49 -11.57
CA THR A 45 16.06 -11.73 -12.06
C THR A 45 16.26 -10.48 -11.20
N LYS A 46 17.49 -9.99 -11.11
CA LYS A 46 17.80 -8.81 -10.29
C LYS A 46 17.06 -7.58 -10.80
N GLU A 47 16.90 -7.49 -12.11
CA GLU A 47 16.25 -6.41 -12.82
C GLU A 47 14.75 -6.40 -12.51
N ALA A 48 14.08 -7.55 -12.56
CA ALA A 48 12.65 -7.68 -12.26
C ALA A 48 12.36 -7.51 -10.75
N LEU A 49 13.24 -7.98 -9.88
CA LEU A 49 13.09 -7.77 -8.44
C LEU A 49 13.29 -6.28 -8.06
N ALA A 50 14.11 -5.54 -8.81
CA ALA A 50 14.30 -4.11 -8.60
C ALA A 50 13.14 -3.28 -9.16
N ASN A 51 12.59 -3.68 -10.31
CA ASN A 51 11.40 -3.07 -10.90
C ASN A 51 10.55 -4.13 -11.63
N PRO A 52 9.48 -4.66 -11.00
CA PRO A 52 8.70 -5.76 -11.57
C PRO A 52 7.98 -5.36 -12.87
N CYS A 53 7.77 -4.06 -13.10
CA CYS A 53 7.09 -3.54 -14.28
C CYS A 53 7.92 -3.60 -15.58
N LEU A 54 9.24 -3.91 -15.49
CA LEU A 54 10.11 -4.05 -16.67
C LEU A 54 9.98 -5.41 -17.39
N SER A 55 9.37 -6.42 -16.75
CA SER A 55 9.40 -7.82 -17.23
C SER A 55 8.05 -8.31 -17.75
N GLY A 56 7.32 -7.47 -18.52
CA GLY A 56 6.05 -7.84 -19.14
C GLY A 56 4.82 -7.75 -18.22
N VAL A 57 4.99 -7.20 -17.01
CA VAL A 57 3.92 -6.94 -16.01
C VAL A 57 3.31 -5.54 -16.17
N GLY A 58 3.90 -4.68 -17.02
CA GLY A 58 3.43 -3.31 -17.23
C GLY A 58 4.05 -2.64 -18.46
N ASN A 59 3.97 -1.31 -18.52
CA ASN A 59 4.68 -0.50 -19.52
C ASN A 59 6.17 -0.42 -19.11
N GLU A 60 7.09 -0.64 -20.04
CA GLU A 60 8.55 -0.65 -19.80
C GLU A 60 9.08 0.68 -19.20
N ASP A 61 8.36 1.79 -19.41
CA ASP A 61 8.70 3.09 -18.84
C ASP A 61 8.20 3.30 -17.39
N LEU A 62 7.42 2.36 -16.85
CA LEU A 62 6.84 2.49 -15.51
C LEU A 62 7.84 2.05 -14.45
N GLN A 63 8.07 2.92 -13.46
CA GLN A 63 8.75 2.49 -12.26
C GLN A 63 7.81 2.03 -11.16
N CYS A 64 8.06 0.83 -10.68
CA CYS A 64 7.36 0.17 -9.60
C CYS A 64 8.27 -0.13 -8.42
N ASP A 65 7.68 -0.23 -7.23
CA ASP A 65 8.39 -0.68 -6.04
C ASP A 65 8.63 -2.20 -6.12
N PRO A 66 9.73 -2.73 -5.52
CA PRO A 66 10.02 -4.17 -5.47
C PRO A 66 8.83 -4.98 -4.93
N PRO A 67 8.61 -6.22 -5.41
CA PRO A 67 7.50 -7.06 -4.97
C PRO A 67 7.59 -7.35 -3.46
N PHE A 68 6.44 -7.43 -2.81
CA PHE A 68 6.32 -7.72 -1.39
C PHE A 68 4.98 -8.37 -1.07
N LEU A 69 4.96 -9.24 -0.06
CA LEU A 69 3.72 -9.91 0.33
C LEU A 69 2.79 -8.97 1.11
N TYR A 70 3.25 -8.44 2.23
CA TYR A 70 2.48 -7.52 3.07
C TYR A 70 3.38 -6.49 3.72
N LYS A 71 2.96 -5.22 3.67
CA LYS A 71 3.60 -4.11 4.36
C LYS A 71 2.58 -3.45 5.29
N HIS A 72 2.89 -3.45 6.58
CA HIS A 72 2.19 -2.65 7.57
C HIS A 72 2.75 -1.22 7.54
N ILE A 73 1.93 -0.24 7.16
CA ILE A 73 2.39 1.13 6.87
C ILE A 73 2.02 2.10 8.00
N LEU A 74 0.83 1.94 8.57
CA LEU A 74 0.32 2.79 9.63
C LEU A 74 -0.53 1.97 10.61
N SER A 75 -0.09 1.93 11.87
CA SER A 75 -0.89 1.39 12.98
C SER A 75 -2.15 2.21 13.22
N LEU A 76 -3.20 1.56 13.75
CA LEU A 76 -4.48 2.19 14.04
C LEU A 76 -4.29 3.41 14.97
N THR A 77 -4.45 4.59 14.39
CA THR A 77 -4.28 5.89 15.05
C THR A 77 -5.56 6.71 14.98
N ASN A 78 -5.76 7.61 15.93
CA ASN A 78 -6.81 8.64 15.88
C ASN A 78 -6.34 9.92 15.18
N ASN A 79 -5.07 9.99 14.75
CA ASN A 79 -4.52 11.10 14.00
C ASN A 79 -4.89 10.98 12.52
N PHE A 80 -5.96 11.67 12.11
CA PHE A 80 -6.43 11.60 10.73
C PHE A 80 -5.48 12.24 9.72
N GLU A 81 -4.71 13.26 10.12
CA GLU A 81 -3.71 13.88 9.24
C GLU A 81 -2.55 12.93 8.93
N GLU A 82 -2.13 12.14 9.91
CA GLU A 82 -1.13 11.08 9.70
C GLU A 82 -1.66 10.00 8.75
N PHE A 83 -2.93 9.60 8.93
CA PHE A 83 -3.60 8.66 8.04
C PHE A 83 -3.66 9.18 6.59
N ARG A 84 -4.14 10.41 6.40
CA ARG A 84 -4.21 11.08 5.10
C ARG A 84 -2.82 11.14 4.44
N LYS A 85 -1.79 11.55 5.18
CA LYS A 85 -0.41 11.64 4.67
C LYS A 85 0.17 10.30 4.24
N LYS A 86 -0.21 9.21 4.91
CA LYS A 86 0.31 7.85 4.62
C LYS A 86 -0.46 7.10 3.54
N THR A 87 -1.68 7.52 3.22
CA THR A 87 -2.55 6.89 2.22
C THR A 87 -2.53 7.57 0.86
N ILE A 88 -2.23 8.87 0.82
CA ILE A 88 -1.92 9.56 -0.43
C ILE A 88 -0.56 9.07 -0.91
N LEU A 89 -0.53 8.40 -2.06
CA LEU A 89 0.74 8.09 -2.72
C LEU A 89 1.42 9.40 -3.11
N SER A 90 2.44 9.76 -2.34
CA SER A 90 3.13 11.05 -2.38
C SER A 90 3.95 11.32 -3.65
N ARG A 91 3.72 10.58 -4.76
CA ARG A 91 4.60 10.66 -5.93
C ARG A 91 3.94 10.68 -7.31
N PHE A 92 2.62 10.62 -7.43
CA PHE A 92 1.97 10.83 -8.73
C PHE A 92 2.03 12.30 -9.23
N VAL A 93 2.41 13.25 -8.36
CA VAL A 93 2.47 14.68 -8.69
C VAL A 93 3.80 15.10 -9.34
N VAL A 94 4.87 14.29 -9.27
CA VAL A 94 6.18 14.65 -9.85
C VAL A 94 6.32 14.37 -11.35
N ASP A 95 5.43 13.58 -11.96
CA ASP A 95 5.47 13.29 -13.39
C ASP A 95 4.84 14.40 -14.28
N VAL A 96 4.35 15.49 -13.68
CA VAL A 96 3.68 16.61 -14.39
C VAL A 96 4.44 17.94 -14.29
N LEU A 97 5.63 18.00 -13.69
CA LEU A 97 6.41 19.23 -13.58
C LEU A 97 7.53 19.32 -14.63
N PRO A 98 7.66 20.45 -15.38
CA PRO A 98 8.73 20.66 -16.34
C PRO A 98 10.11 20.67 -15.65
N PRO A 99 11.20 20.36 -16.38
CA PRO A 99 12.50 19.96 -15.83
C PRO A 99 13.31 21.05 -15.09
N MET A 100 12.71 22.15 -14.65
CA MET A 100 13.43 23.27 -14.02
C MET A 100 13.33 23.34 -12.48
N VAL A 101 12.65 22.42 -11.80
CA VAL A 101 12.53 22.45 -10.32
C VAL A 101 13.04 21.14 -9.70
N SER A 102 14.34 20.84 -9.88
CA SER A 102 14.95 19.61 -9.35
C SER A 102 15.70 19.76 -8.01
N PHE A 103 15.68 20.90 -7.32
CA PHE A 103 16.68 21.12 -6.26
C PHE A 103 16.24 21.59 -4.85
N ILE A 104 14.95 21.77 -4.53
CA ILE A 104 14.58 22.41 -3.25
C ILE A 104 13.88 21.51 -2.22
N VAL A 105 13.44 20.29 -2.54
CA VAL A 105 12.72 19.44 -1.55
C VAL A 105 13.42 18.12 -1.29
N LEU A 106 14.68 18.14 -0.83
CA LEU A 106 15.39 16.89 -0.49
C LEU A 106 16.17 16.90 0.84
N SER A 107 16.07 17.93 1.67
CA SER A 107 16.86 17.97 2.93
C SER A 107 16.12 17.43 4.16
N GLU A 108 14.79 17.46 4.22
CA GLU A 108 14.04 17.12 5.46
C GLU A 108 13.22 15.81 5.38
N ALA A 109 13.16 15.16 4.21
CA ALA A 109 12.34 13.97 4.00
C ALA A 109 13.08 12.62 4.21
N ILE A 110 14.40 12.65 4.37
CA ILE A 110 15.24 11.44 4.31
C ILE A 110 15.02 10.49 5.50
N ASN A 111 14.54 10.96 6.64
CA ASN A 111 14.25 10.10 7.80
C ASN A 111 12.84 9.46 7.82
N MET A 112 12.00 9.72 6.82
CA MET A 112 10.64 9.14 6.72
C MET A 112 10.57 7.94 5.76
N LEU A 113 11.73 7.48 5.28
CA LEU A 113 11.90 6.60 4.11
C LEU A 113 11.86 5.09 4.38
N SER A 114 11.68 4.63 5.61
CA SER A 114 11.80 3.18 5.88
C SER A 114 10.54 2.36 5.60
N VAL A 115 9.34 2.97 5.56
CA VAL A 115 8.07 2.26 5.31
C VAL A 115 7.02 3.21 4.69
N THR A 116 7.19 3.60 3.44
CA THR A 116 6.12 4.18 2.60
C THR A 116 6.00 3.40 1.30
N ILE A 117 4.79 3.29 0.78
CA ILE A 117 4.59 2.86 -0.61
C ILE A 117 4.59 4.14 -1.43
N ASP A 118 5.60 4.28 -2.28
CA ASP A 118 5.76 5.49 -3.09
C ASP A 118 5.19 5.26 -4.49
N ARG A 119 5.22 4.01 -4.97
CA ARG A 119 4.83 3.59 -6.32
C ARG A 119 4.01 2.29 -6.25
N PRO A 120 3.19 2.00 -7.27
CA PRO A 120 2.61 0.66 -7.40
C PRO A 120 3.72 -0.39 -7.46
N SER A 121 3.38 -1.63 -7.11
CA SER A 121 4.24 -2.80 -7.27
C SER A 121 3.50 -3.85 -8.11
N GLY A 122 4.10 -5.01 -8.34
CA GLY A 122 3.50 -6.06 -9.15
C GLY A 122 4.27 -7.38 -9.13
N ASN A 123 3.62 -8.40 -9.67
CA ASN A 123 4.05 -9.80 -9.76
C ASN A 123 3.71 -10.35 -11.15
N LEU A 124 4.08 -11.60 -11.44
CA LEU A 124 4.00 -12.21 -12.76
C LEU A 124 2.60 -12.77 -13.06
N ASP A 125 1.91 -13.28 -12.05
CA ASP A 125 0.61 -13.92 -12.16
C ASP A 125 -0.54 -13.04 -11.67
N SER A 126 -1.77 -13.54 -11.80
CA SER A 126 -2.99 -12.74 -11.58
C SER A 126 -3.64 -12.89 -10.19
N PRO A 127 -3.62 -14.05 -9.53
CA PRO A 127 -4.00 -14.12 -8.12
C PRO A 127 -2.98 -13.37 -7.26
N GLU A 128 -3.42 -12.92 -6.08
CA GLU A 128 -2.59 -12.11 -5.17
C GLU A 128 -2.49 -12.75 -3.78
N GLY A 129 -1.48 -12.35 -3.03
CA GLY A 129 -1.18 -12.78 -1.65
C GLY A 129 -2.10 -12.19 -0.57
N GLY A 130 -3.32 -11.76 -0.94
CA GLY A 130 -4.21 -11.02 -0.05
C GLY A 130 -4.68 -11.77 1.21
N LEU A 131 -4.86 -13.09 1.13
CA LEU A 131 -5.25 -13.90 2.31
C LEU A 131 -4.13 -14.00 3.36
N ASP A 132 -2.88 -14.04 2.93
CA ASP A 132 -1.73 -13.98 3.85
C ASP A 132 -1.66 -12.62 4.54
N ALA A 133 -1.92 -11.53 3.81
CA ALA A 133 -2.00 -10.19 4.39
C ALA A 133 -3.10 -10.10 5.46
N LEU A 134 -4.30 -10.63 5.18
CA LEU A 134 -5.39 -10.68 6.15
C LEU A 134 -5.03 -11.50 7.39
N LEU A 135 -4.31 -12.61 7.24
CA LEU A 135 -3.81 -13.40 8.36
C LEU A 135 -2.86 -12.58 9.25
N GLN A 136 -1.92 -11.83 8.65
CA GLN A 136 -1.03 -10.94 9.40
C GLN A 136 -1.81 -9.86 10.15
N VAL A 137 -2.78 -9.21 9.50
CA VAL A 137 -3.64 -8.19 10.12
C VAL A 137 -4.44 -8.75 11.29
N ALA A 138 -4.95 -9.99 11.17
CA ALA A 138 -5.68 -10.64 12.24
C ALA A 138 -4.78 -11.05 13.42
N ARG A 139 -3.57 -11.55 13.13
CA ARG A 139 -2.67 -12.15 14.12
C ARG A 139 -1.83 -11.13 14.89
N CYS A 140 -1.33 -10.11 14.21
CA CYS A 140 -0.38 -9.12 14.72
C CYS A 140 -1.08 -7.95 15.41
N GLY A 141 -1.94 -8.26 16.37
CA GLY A 141 -2.84 -7.25 16.94
C GLY A 141 -2.16 -6.11 17.70
N LYS A 142 -0.92 -6.30 18.18
CA LYS A 142 -0.16 -5.24 18.84
C LYS A 142 0.40 -4.26 17.82
N GLU A 143 0.91 -4.78 16.70
CA GLU A 143 1.52 -4.06 15.60
C GLU A 143 0.47 -3.27 14.83
N ILE A 144 -0.68 -3.90 14.54
CA ILE A 144 -1.84 -3.23 13.93
C ILE A 144 -2.46 -2.22 14.88
N GLY A 145 -2.44 -2.46 16.20
CA GLY A 145 -3.03 -1.59 17.21
C GLY A 145 -4.50 -1.91 17.51
N TRP A 146 -4.90 -3.17 17.40
CA TRP A 146 -6.26 -3.61 17.70
C TRP A 146 -6.60 -3.39 19.17
N ARG A 147 -7.71 -2.69 19.42
CA ARG A 147 -8.26 -2.54 20.77
C ARG A 147 -9.10 -3.75 21.15
N LYS A 148 -9.04 -4.13 22.44
CA LYS A 148 -9.84 -5.24 22.99
C LYS A 148 -11.35 -4.98 22.81
N ASN A 149 -11.80 -3.82 23.27
CA ASN A 149 -13.22 -3.41 23.29
C ASN A 149 -13.56 -2.47 22.14
N ALA A 150 -13.25 -2.88 20.92
CA ALA A 150 -13.63 -2.15 19.72
C ALA A 150 -14.09 -3.12 18.63
N ARG A 151 -15.02 -2.65 17.80
CA ARG A 151 -15.36 -3.32 16.55
C ARG A 151 -14.15 -3.23 15.61
N LYS A 152 -13.70 -4.38 15.12
CA LYS A 152 -12.56 -4.49 14.22
C LYS A 152 -13.12 -4.65 12.82
N ILE A 153 -12.84 -3.69 11.95
CA ILE A 153 -13.30 -3.68 10.56
C ILE A 153 -12.04 -3.64 9.71
N VAL A 154 -11.97 -4.54 8.73
CA VAL A 154 -10.91 -4.54 7.72
C VAL A 154 -11.59 -4.27 6.38
N LEU A 155 -11.18 -3.19 5.72
CA LEU A 155 -11.55 -2.92 4.33
C LEU A 155 -10.47 -3.57 3.47
N PHE A 156 -10.88 -4.52 2.63
CA PHE A 156 -10.01 -5.26 1.73
C PHE A 156 -10.36 -4.85 0.30
N ALA A 157 -9.41 -4.26 -0.42
CA ALA A 157 -9.59 -3.74 -1.77
C ALA A 157 -8.58 -4.42 -2.71
N THR A 158 -9.08 -5.01 -3.79
CA THR A 158 -8.30 -5.68 -4.84
C THR A 158 -9.15 -5.80 -6.10
N ASP A 159 -8.49 -5.87 -7.26
CA ASP A 159 -9.05 -6.21 -8.57
C ASP A 159 -8.63 -7.63 -9.03
N GLY A 160 -7.80 -8.32 -8.24
CA GLY A 160 -7.27 -9.66 -8.50
C GLY A 160 -7.97 -10.77 -7.72
N GLY A 161 -7.65 -12.01 -8.10
CA GLY A 161 -8.02 -13.20 -7.32
C GLY A 161 -7.16 -13.35 -6.07
N PHE A 162 -7.29 -14.47 -5.36
CA PHE A 162 -6.44 -14.79 -4.22
C PHE A 162 -5.83 -16.17 -4.34
N HIS A 163 -4.58 -16.31 -3.90
CA HIS A 163 -3.95 -17.61 -3.72
C HIS A 163 -4.58 -18.42 -2.59
N LEU A 164 -4.55 -19.74 -2.74
CA LEU A 164 -4.95 -20.71 -1.73
C LEU A 164 -3.73 -21.42 -1.15
N ALA A 165 -3.91 -22.03 0.02
CA ALA A 165 -2.89 -22.89 0.60
C ALA A 165 -2.67 -24.11 -0.32
N GLY A 166 -1.43 -24.27 -0.80
CA GLY A 166 -1.05 -25.34 -1.72
C GLY A 166 -0.77 -24.90 -3.15
N ASP A 167 -1.03 -23.63 -3.47
CA ASP A 167 -0.54 -22.96 -4.69
C ASP A 167 1.00 -22.81 -4.68
#